data_AF-A0A7S1HF12-F1
#
_entry.id   AF-A0A7S1HF12-F1
#
_cell.length_a   1.000
_cell.length_b   1.000
_cell.length_c   1.000
_cell.angle_alpha   90.00
_cell.angle_beta   90.00
_cell.angle_gamma   90.00
#
_symmetry.space_group_name_H-M   'P 1'
#
loop_
_entity.id
_entity.type
_entity.pdbx_description
1 polymer ?
#
loop_
_entity_poly.entity_id
_entity_poly.type
_entity_poly.pdbx_seq_one_letter_code
_entity_poly.pdbx_strand_id
1 'polypeptide(L)'
;GSTPSALVPQRGHPSWILALLFALFTLPSQTPAMSLAFLAKKSWHTANLQNQEKVWLAEQEKEKESKRVELLKKQMLEEREMDELRKMQGKDPSKEKLAWMYAPVGGAVMDSDEYLMGKQKEPEKDDEELKKVVTGQSVGSNFMAKEKDEGKEFRDNMNKIREDPLLMIKQKEKAARERIVDNPLKMAEFKKELEDKRKRKENKKM
;
A
#
# COMPACT_ATOMS: atom_id res chain seq x y z
N GLY A 1 -55.82 102.47 -6.85
CA GLY A 1 -55.17 102.85 -8.11
C GLY A 1 -53.67 102.84 -7.92
N SER A 2 -52.96 102.45 -8.97
CA SER A 2 -51.49 102.45 -9.14
C SER A 2 -50.74 101.19 -8.69
N THR A 3 -50.44 100.34 -9.67
CA THR A 3 -49.20 99.55 -9.75
C THR A 3 -48.25 100.29 -10.70
N PRO A 4 -46.91 100.21 -10.57
CA PRO A 4 -46.19 99.25 -11.41
C PRO A 4 -44.81 98.71 -10.90
N SER A 5 -44.51 97.48 -11.33
CA SER A 5 -43.26 96.97 -11.97
C SER A 5 -41.86 97.24 -11.36
N ALA A 6 -41.10 96.16 -11.08
CA ALA A 6 -39.72 95.95 -11.58
C ALA A 6 -39.06 94.60 -11.15
N LEU A 7 -38.51 93.88 -12.14
CA LEU A 7 -37.27 93.06 -12.20
C LEU A 7 -36.99 91.83 -11.28
N VAL A 8 -37.13 90.62 -11.88
CA VAL A 8 -36.22 89.44 -12.04
C VAL A 8 -34.80 89.51 -11.39
N PRO A 9 -34.09 88.42 -10.95
CA PRO A 9 -34.21 86.98 -11.29
C PRO A 9 -34.20 85.93 -10.15
N GLN A 10 -34.69 84.75 -10.52
CA GLN A 10 -34.51 83.42 -9.92
C GLN A 10 -33.06 83.13 -9.49
N ARG A 11 -32.88 82.65 -8.25
CA ARG A 11 -31.64 82.04 -7.76
C ARG A 11 -31.89 80.59 -7.34
N GLY A 12 -31.10 79.69 -7.91
CA GLY A 12 -30.43 78.60 -7.17
C GLY A 12 -31.24 77.34 -6.83
N HIS A 13 -31.00 76.30 -7.62
CA HIS A 13 -31.15 74.85 -7.34
C HIS A 13 -30.61 74.41 -5.95
N PRO A 14 -30.76 73.14 -5.45
CA PRO A 14 -31.20 71.91 -6.14
C PRO A 14 -32.10 70.93 -5.33
N SER A 15 -33.14 70.42 -6.00
CA SER A 15 -33.47 68.98 -6.10
C SER A 15 -32.96 68.00 -5.02
N TRP A 16 -33.55 68.04 -3.82
CA TRP A 16 -33.47 66.93 -2.84
C TRP A 16 -34.47 65.79 -3.11
N ILE A 17 -35.42 66.00 -4.02
CA ILE A 17 -36.50 65.05 -4.31
C ILE A 17 -36.07 64.01 -5.36
N LEU A 18 -34.96 64.24 -6.08
CA LEU A 18 -34.38 63.31 -7.05
C LEU A 18 -33.15 62.54 -6.52
N ALA A 19 -32.78 62.72 -5.25
CA ALA A 19 -31.69 61.98 -4.61
C ALA A 19 -32.18 60.81 -3.73
N LEU A 20 -33.47 60.42 -3.85
CA LEU A 20 -34.03 59.24 -3.18
C LEU A 20 -34.32 58.08 -4.17
N LEU A 21 -34.02 58.27 -5.46
CA LEU A 21 -34.21 57.30 -6.54
C LEU A 21 -32.90 57.01 -7.31
N PHE A 22 -31.74 57.16 -6.66
CA PHE A 22 -30.44 56.78 -7.24
C PHE A 22 -29.47 56.18 -6.20
N ALA A 23 -29.98 55.34 -5.30
CA ALA A 23 -29.16 54.60 -4.34
C ALA A 23 -29.68 53.16 -4.11
N LEU A 24 -30.14 52.50 -5.18
CA LEU A 24 -30.40 51.05 -5.23
C LEU A 24 -29.54 50.36 -6.30
N PHE A 25 -28.36 50.93 -6.61
CA PHE A 25 -27.39 50.27 -7.47
C PHE A 25 -25.97 50.53 -6.96
N THR A 26 -25.63 49.86 -5.86
CA THR A 26 -24.28 49.41 -5.48
C THR A 26 -24.35 48.93 -4.03
N LEU A 27 -24.86 47.71 -3.81
CA LEU A 27 -24.50 47.00 -2.59
C LEU A 27 -22.99 46.73 -2.66
N PRO A 28 -22.19 47.06 -1.63
CA PRO A 28 -20.88 46.46 -1.50
C PRO A 28 -21.09 44.95 -1.35
N SER A 29 -20.74 44.18 -2.39
CA SER A 29 -20.71 42.73 -2.39
C SER A 29 -19.55 42.23 -1.52
N GLN A 30 -19.67 42.34 -0.20
CA GLN A 30 -18.73 41.73 0.76
C GLN A 30 -19.47 41.62 2.10
N THR A 31 -19.92 40.46 2.55
CA THR A 31 -19.06 39.46 3.20
C THR A 31 -19.82 38.13 3.42
N PRO A 32 -19.48 37.02 2.73
CA PRO A 32 -19.97 35.69 3.11
C PRO A 32 -18.91 34.82 3.82
N ALA A 33 -17.81 35.39 4.34
CA ALA A 33 -16.75 34.58 4.99
C ALA A 33 -16.77 34.64 6.53
N MET A 34 -17.20 35.75 7.12
CA MET A 34 -17.12 35.97 8.58
C MET A 34 -18.26 35.31 9.38
N SER A 35 -19.39 34.98 8.75
CA SER A 35 -20.58 34.41 9.44
C SER A 35 -20.54 32.89 9.60
N LEU A 36 -19.74 32.17 8.79
CA LEU A 36 -19.61 30.71 8.84
C LEU A 36 -18.37 30.23 9.59
N ALA A 37 -17.49 31.14 10.02
CA ALA A 37 -16.27 30.82 10.76
C ALA A 37 -16.55 30.05 12.08
N PHE A 38 -17.73 30.26 12.68
CA PHE A 38 -18.16 29.50 13.86
C PHE A 38 -18.32 28.00 13.61
N LEU A 39 -18.69 27.59 12.39
CA LEU A 39 -18.84 26.18 12.02
C LEU A 39 -17.50 25.45 12.00
N ALA A 40 -16.42 26.13 11.62
CA ALA A 40 -15.06 25.56 11.66
C ALA A 40 -14.60 25.22 13.08
N LYS A 41 -15.17 25.88 14.11
CA LYS A 41 -14.92 25.57 15.53
C LYS A 41 -15.71 24.35 16.02
N LYS A 42 -16.60 23.77 15.21
CA LYS A 42 -17.40 22.59 15.58
C LYS A 42 -16.68 21.30 15.16
N SER A 43 -16.60 20.36 16.10
CA SER A 43 -15.94 19.06 15.89
C SER A 43 -16.61 18.19 14.83
N TRP A 44 -17.91 18.34 14.61
CA TRP A 44 -18.68 17.56 13.62
C TRP A 44 -18.67 18.16 12.22
N HIS A 45 -18.10 19.35 12.02
CA HIS A 45 -18.13 20.01 10.71
C HIS A 45 -17.22 19.29 9.70
N THR A 46 -17.71 19.05 8.48
CA THR A 46 -17.03 18.24 7.46
C THR A 46 -15.72 18.87 6.96
N ALA A 47 -15.64 20.20 6.94
CA ALA A 47 -14.43 20.93 6.56
C ALA A 47 -13.36 21.01 7.66
N ASN A 48 -13.59 20.41 8.84
CA ASN A 48 -12.55 20.30 9.87
C ASN A 48 -11.45 19.36 9.38
N LEU A 49 -10.19 19.78 9.46
CA LEU A 49 -9.02 19.01 9.03
C LEU A 49 -9.00 17.60 9.62
N GLN A 50 -9.37 17.44 10.90
CA GLN A 50 -9.42 16.13 11.56
C GLN A 50 -10.46 15.19 10.95
N ASN A 51 -11.57 15.73 10.45
CA ASN A 51 -12.60 14.93 9.80
C ASN A 51 -12.20 14.59 8.37
N GLN A 52 -11.57 15.54 7.66
CA GLN A 52 -11.00 15.29 6.35
C GLN A 52 -9.91 14.21 6.39
N GLU A 53 -9.03 14.24 7.38
CA GLU A 53 -8.01 13.21 7.63
C GLU A 53 -8.62 11.84 7.88
N LYS A 54 -9.70 11.76 8.68
CA LYS A 54 -10.42 10.50 8.92
C LYS A 54 -11.08 9.95 7.66
N VAL A 55 -11.73 10.82 6.89
CA VAL A 55 -12.35 10.43 5.61
C VAL A 55 -11.27 9.94 4.64
N TRP A 56 -10.15 10.66 4.53
CA TRP A 56 -9.04 10.27 3.67
C TRP A 56 -8.43 8.92 4.08
N LEU A 57 -8.25 8.68 5.38
CA LEU A 57 -7.75 7.40 5.87
C LEU A 57 -8.73 6.25 5.57
N ALA A 58 -10.02 6.48 5.79
CA ALA A 58 -11.06 5.50 5.49
C ALA A 58 -11.16 5.21 3.98
N GLU A 59 -11.03 6.23 3.13
CA GLU A 59 -10.97 6.07 1.68
C GLU A 59 -9.73 5.26 1.25
N GLN A 60 -8.57 5.54 1.83
CA GLN A 60 -7.34 4.80 1.55
C GLN A 60 -7.43 3.34 2.01
N GLU A 61 -8.03 3.07 3.17
CA GLU A 61 -8.27 1.72 3.65
C GLU A 61 -9.24 0.97 2.73
N LYS A 62 -10.34 1.61 2.35
CA LYS A 62 -11.32 1.07 1.40
C LYS A 62 -10.69 0.76 0.04
N GLU A 63 -9.77 1.60 -0.44
CA GLU A 63 -9.03 1.34 -1.68
C GLU A 63 -8.09 0.11 -1.55
N LYS A 64 -7.46 -0.08 -0.39
CA LYS A 64 -6.65 -1.28 -0.12
C LYS A 64 -7.53 -2.53 -0.07
N GLU A 65 -8.69 -2.45 0.57
CA GLU A 65 -9.66 -3.54 0.62
C GLU A 65 -10.22 -3.87 -0.76
N SER A 66 -10.59 -2.88 -1.57
CA SER A 66 -11.10 -3.10 -2.92
C SER A 66 -10.05 -3.81 -3.78
N LYS A 67 -8.79 -3.38 -3.72
CA LYS A 67 -7.66 -4.05 -4.39
C LYS A 67 -7.49 -5.50 -3.95
N ARG A 68 -7.58 -5.79 -2.64
CA ARG A 68 -7.52 -7.18 -2.13
C ARG A 68 -8.67 -8.02 -2.66
N VAL A 69 -9.89 -7.47 -2.67
CA VAL A 69 -11.08 -8.15 -3.19
C VAL A 69 -10.98 -8.39 -4.69
N GLU A 70 -10.45 -7.44 -5.47
CA GLU A 70 -10.21 -7.60 -6.90
C GLU A 70 -9.21 -8.72 -7.20
N LEU A 71 -8.11 -8.79 -6.43
CA LEU A 71 -7.15 -9.89 -6.53
C LEU A 71 -7.79 -11.25 -6.24
N LEU A 72 -8.60 -11.35 -5.17
CA LEU A 72 -9.33 -12.57 -4.84
C LEU A 72 -10.32 -12.97 -5.93
N LYS A 73 -11.07 -11.99 -6.48
CA LYS A 73 -11.99 -12.23 -7.60
C LYS A 73 -11.24 -12.75 -8.83
N LYS A 74 -10.05 -12.20 -9.11
CA LYS A 74 -9.21 -12.67 -10.20
C LYS A 74 -8.76 -14.11 -9.99
N GLN A 75 -8.32 -14.46 -8.78
CA GLN A 75 -7.95 -15.84 -8.43
C GLN A 75 -9.14 -16.80 -8.59
N MET A 76 -10.34 -16.43 -8.13
CA MET A 76 -11.53 -17.26 -8.31
C MET A 76 -11.91 -17.45 -9.78
N LEU A 77 -11.69 -16.45 -10.63
CA LEU A 77 -11.92 -16.57 -12.07
C LEU A 77 -10.90 -17.50 -12.71
N GLU A 78 -9.62 -17.33 -12.39
CA GLU A 78 -8.53 -18.21 -12.87
C GLU A 78 -8.77 -19.67 -12.43
N GLU A 79 -9.19 -19.90 -11.18
CA GLU A 79 -9.55 -21.24 -10.67
C GLU A 79 -10.73 -21.85 -11.45
N ARG A 80 -11.76 -21.06 -11.75
CA ARG A 80 -12.92 -21.52 -12.52
C ARG A 80 -12.53 -21.89 -13.96
N GLU A 81 -11.75 -21.04 -14.63
CA GLU A 81 -11.25 -21.30 -15.98
C GLU A 81 -10.41 -22.59 -16.03
N MET A 82 -9.55 -22.79 -15.02
CA MET A 82 -8.75 -24.01 -14.89
C MET A 82 -9.61 -25.25 -14.64
N ASP A 83 -10.64 -25.15 -13.80
CA ASP A 83 -11.57 -26.26 -13.55
C ASP A 83 -12.38 -26.64 -14.81
N GLU A 84 -12.87 -25.64 -15.57
CA GLU A 84 -13.54 -25.85 -16.85
C GLU A 84 -12.61 -26.55 -17.86
N LEU A 85 -11.35 -26.12 -17.96
CA LEU A 85 -10.36 -26.76 -18.82
C LEU A 85 -10.06 -28.20 -18.39
N ARG A 86 -9.92 -28.47 -17.09
CA ARG A 86 -9.70 -29.83 -16.56
C ARG A 86 -10.88 -30.75 -16.84
N LYS A 87 -12.10 -30.24 -16.68
CA LYS A 87 -13.33 -30.95 -17.02
C LYS A 87 -13.39 -31.29 -18.50
N MET A 88 -13.00 -30.36 -19.39
CA MET A 88 -12.88 -30.62 -20.83
C MET A 88 -11.79 -31.65 -21.17
N GLN A 89 -10.69 -31.69 -20.41
CA GLN A 89 -9.63 -32.70 -20.57
C GLN A 89 -10.02 -34.09 -20.03
N GLY A 90 -11.19 -34.25 -19.41
CA GLY A 90 -11.64 -35.53 -18.86
C GLY A 90 -10.89 -35.96 -17.58
N LYS A 91 -10.25 -35.03 -16.87
CA LYS A 91 -9.62 -35.34 -15.57
C LYS A 91 -10.69 -35.40 -14.48
N ASP A 92 -10.74 -36.53 -13.76
CA ASP A 92 -11.68 -36.72 -12.65
C ASP A 92 -11.33 -35.78 -11.48
N PRO A 93 -12.22 -34.84 -11.10
CA PRO A 93 -11.94 -33.90 -10.00
C PRO A 93 -11.80 -34.60 -8.64
N SER A 94 -12.36 -35.81 -8.51
CA SER A 94 -12.26 -36.61 -7.27
C SER A 94 -10.83 -37.07 -6.97
N LYS A 95 -9.99 -37.30 -8.00
CA LYS A 95 -8.60 -37.75 -7.81
C LYS A 95 -7.72 -36.62 -7.27
N GLU A 96 -7.91 -35.40 -7.75
CA GLU A 96 -7.16 -34.22 -7.30
C GLU A 96 -7.54 -33.79 -5.87
N LYS A 97 -8.83 -33.90 -5.48
CA LYS A 97 -9.27 -33.55 -4.12
C LYS A 97 -8.62 -34.40 -3.03
N LEU A 98 -8.28 -35.65 -3.33
CA LEU A 98 -7.59 -36.57 -2.42
C LEU A 98 -6.07 -36.56 -2.62
N ALA A 99 -5.56 -35.91 -3.67
CA ALA A 99 -4.15 -35.90 -4.00
C ALA A 99 -3.30 -35.25 -2.90
N TRP A 100 -3.80 -34.24 -2.18
CA TRP A 100 -3.07 -33.65 -1.05
C TRP A 100 -2.97 -34.61 0.16
N MET A 101 -3.95 -35.49 0.34
CA MET A 101 -4.01 -36.45 1.45
C MET A 101 -3.16 -37.70 1.15
N TYR A 102 -3.14 -38.13 -0.10
CA TYR A 102 -2.30 -39.24 -0.57
C TYR A 102 -0.97 -38.76 -1.17
N ALA A 103 -0.65 -37.48 -1.04
CA ALA A 103 0.67 -36.97 -1.43
C ALA A 103 1.71 -37.63 -0.52
N PRO A 104 2.74 -38.29 -1.08
CA PRO A 104 3.77 -38.92 -0.29
C PRO A 104 4.51 -37.86 0.53
N VAL A 105 4.57 -38.07 1.86
CA VAL A 105 5.37 -37.25 2.77
C VAL A 105 6.83 -37.33 2.32
N GLY A 106 7.39 -36.21 1.89
CA GLY A 106 8.75 -36.13 1.33
C GLY A 106 8.83 -35.90 -0.17
N GLY A 107 7.70 -35.71 -0.88
CA GLY A 107 7.70 -35.27 -2.29
C GLY A 107 8.17 -36.31 -3.31
N ALA A 108 8.41 -37.56 -2.88
CA ALA A 108 8.73 -38.65 -3.78
C ALA A 108 7.45 -39.08 -4.52
N VAL A 109 7.15 -38.46 -5.66
CA VAL A 109 6.06 -38.85 -6.56
C VAL A 109 6.32 -40.28 -7.03
N MET A 110 5.75 -41.25 -6.31
CA MET A 110 5.72 -42.63 -6.75
C MET A 110 4.73 -42.68 -7.91
N ASP A 111 5.24 -42.88 -9.13
CA ASP A 111 4.42 -43.05 -10.31
C ASP A 111 3.69 -44.39 -10.22
N SER A 112 2.49 -44.35 -9.63
CA SER A 112 1.64 -45.53 -9.42
C SER A 112 1.31 -46.25 -10.72
N ASP A 113 1.28 -45.50 -11.83
CA ASP A 113 0.94 -46.01 -13.14
C ASP A 113 2.10 -46.83 -13.71
N GLU A 114 3.36 -46.42 -13.49
CA GLU A 114 4.53 -47.24 -13.85
C GLU A 114 4.62 -48.55 -13.05
N TYR A 115 4.25 -48.53 -11.76
CA TYR A 115 4.25 -49.74 -10.93
C TYR A 115 3.17 -50.74 -11.37
N LEU A 116 1.99 -50.25 -11.73
CA LEU A 116 0.90 -51.08 -12.27
C LEU A 116 1.20 -51.63 -13.68
N MET A 117 2.06 -50.96 -14.45
CA MET A 117 2.56 -51.42 -15.74
C MET A 117 3.65 -52.50 -15.64
N GLY A 118 3.86 -53.07 -14.45
CA GLY A 118 4.70 -54.24 -14.25
C GLY A 118 6.20 -53.95 -14.18
N LYS A 119 6.60 -52.67 -14.11
CA LYS A 119 7.95 -52.31 -13.66
C LYS A 119 8.07 -52.81 -12.22
N GLN A 120 8.80 -53.91 -12.03
CA GLN A 120 9.04 -54.45 -10.69
C GLN A 120 9.61 -53.32 -9.83
N LYS A 121 8.95 -53.05 -8.70
CA LYS A 121 9.60 -52.33 -7.60
C LYS A 121 10.83 -53.15 -7.29
N GLU A 122 11.99 -52.66 -7.69
CA GLU A 122 13.23 -53.31 -7.32
C GLU A 122 13.19 -53.42 -5.79
N PRO A 123 13.25 -54.64 -5.22
CA PRO A 123 13.56 -54.72 -3.80
C PRO A 123 14.86 -53.97 -3.64
N GLU A 124 14.97 -53.08 -2.64
CA GLU A 124 16.20 -52.35 -2.35
C GLU A 124 17.33 -53.38 -2.27
N LYS A 125 18.06 -53.55 -3.38
CA LYS A 125 19.14 -54.52 -3.49
C LYS A 125 20.29 -53.91 -2.73
N ASP A 126 20.60 -54.61 -1.64
CA ASP A 126 21.89 -54.71 -1.03
C ASP A 126 22.55 -53.37 -0.64
N ASP A 127 22.67 -53.18 0.67
CA ASP A 127 23.35 -52.09 1.35
C ASP A 127 24.75 -51.73 0.78
N GLU A 128 25.36 -52.59 -0.03
CA GLU A 128 26.62 -52.34 -0.73
C GLU A 128 26.49 -51.44 -1.97
N GLU A 129 25.40 -51.52 -2.73
CA GLU A 129 25.21 -50.68 -3.92
C GLU A 129 24.70 -49.30 -3.51
N LEU A 130 23.80 -49.23 -2.52
CA LEU A 130 23.45 -48.00 -1.80
C LEU A 130 24.68 -47.31 -1.20
N LYS A 131 25.61 -48.05 -0.59
CA LYS A 131 26.90 -47.48 -0.13
C LYS A 131 27.72 -46.91 -1.27
N LYS A 132 27.81 -47.59 -2.42
CA LYS A 132 28.55 -47.10 -3.62
C LYS A 132 27.89 -45.88 -4.27
N VAL A 133 26.57 -45.75 -4.19
CA VAL A 133 25.81 -44.57 -4.64
C VAL A 133 25.99 -43.41 -3.66
N VAL A 134 25.99 -43.67 -2.35
CA VAL A 134 26.25 -42.68 -1.29
C VAL A 134 27.71 -42.20 -1.28
N THR A 135 28.67 -43.06 -1.64
CA THR A 135 30.11 -42.71 -1.77
C THR A 135 30.49 -42.16 -3.15
N GLY A 136 29.54 -41.99 -4.08
CA GLY A 136 29.75 -41.33 -5.38
C GLY A 136 30.52 -42.15 -6.41
N GLN A 137 30.61 -43.47 -6.23
CA GLN A 137 31.43 -44.37 -7.08
C GLN A 137 30.64 -44.99 -8.25
N SER A 138 29.32 -44.81 -8.29
CA SER A 138 28.44 -45.35 -9.34
C SER A 138 28.21 -44.34 -10.48
N VAL A 139 28.23 -44.83 -11.72
CA VAL A 139 27.90 -44.07 -12.95
C VAL A 139 26.40 -43.81 -12.98
N GLY A 140 25.98 -42.69 -12.37
CA GLY A 140 24.58 -42.34 -12.10
C GLY A 140 24.37 -41.67 -10.74
N SER A 141 25.37 -41.78 -9.84
CA SER A 141 25.36 -41.15 -8.51
C SER A 141 25.37 -39.60 -8.53
N ASN A 142 25.61 -38.98 -9.70
CA ASN A 142 25.51 -37.53 -9.90
C ASN A 142 24.09 -36.97 -9.66
N PHE A 143 23.05 -37.81 -9.60
CA PHE A 143 21.70 -37.35 -9.26
C PHE A 143 21.49 -37.24 -7.74
N MET A 144 22.03 -38.18 -6.95
CA MET A 144 21.98 -38.12 -5.47
C MET A 144 23.04 -37.19 -4.87
N ALA A 145 24.16 -36.96 -5.58
CA ALA A 145 25.14 -35.95 -5.20
C ALA A 145 24.60 -34.50 -5.26
N LYS A 146 23.51 -34.25 -6.01
CA LYS A 146 22.88 -32.91 -6.08
C LYS A 146 22.22 -32.48 -4.78
N GLU A 147 21.85 -33.42 -3.91
CA GLU A 147 21.34 -33.09 -2.58
C GLU A 147 22.46 -32.66 -1.61
N LYS A 148 23.72 -32.96 -1.96
CA LYS A 148 24.94 -32.54 -1.25
C LYS A 148 25.77 -31.53 -2.04
N ASP A 149 25.21 -30.89 -3.07
CA ASP A 149 25.85 -29.75 -3.71
C ASP A 149 25.70 -28.54 -2.77
N GLU A 150 26.55 -28.46 -1.74
CA GLU A 150 26.66 -27.32 -0.83
C GLU A 150 26.73 -25.99 -1.61
N GLY A 151 27.32 -26.01 -2.81
CA GLY A 151 27.38 -24.87 -3.72
C GLY A 151 26.06 -24.46 -4.36
N LYS A 152 25.06 -25.35 -4.48
CA LYS A 152 23.70 -24.99 -4.95
C LYS A 152 22.86 -24.48 -3.79
N GLU A 153 22.92 -25.13 -2.64
CA GLU A 153 22.23 -24.68 -1.42
C GLU A 153 22.73 -23.29 -0.99
N PHE A 154 24.05 -23.05 -1.04
CA PHE A 154 24.63 -21.73 -0.76
C PHE A 154 24.13 -20.64 -1.73
N ARG A 155 24.03 -20.96 -3.04
CA ARG A 155 23.50 -20.01 -4.04
C ARG A 155 22.02 -19.73 -3.82
N ASP A 156 21.23 -20.77 -3.58
CA ASP A 156 19.79 -20.64 -3.33
C ASP A 156 19.53 -19.87 -2.03
N ASN A 157 20.30 -20.12 -0.97
CA ASN A 157 20.22 -19.37 0.29
C ASN A 157 20.70 -17.93 0.13
N MET A 158 21.76 -17.68 -0.65
CA MET A 158 22.22 -16.32 -0.98
C MET A 158 21.15 -15.54 -1.76
N ASN A 159 20.47 -16.17 -2.70
CA ASN A 159 19.38 -15.53 -3.45
C ASN A 159 18.19 -15.23 -2.55
N LYS A 160 17.76 -16.18 -1.71
CA LYS A 160 16.70 -15.95 -0.71
C LYS A 160 17.01 -14.77 0.21
N ILE A 161 18.25 -14.66 0.66
CA ILE A 161 18.69 -13.55 1.52
C ILE A 161 18.67 -12.23 0.73
N ARG A 162 19.15 -12.22 -0.53
CA ARG A 162 19.17 -11.01 -1.38
C ARG A 162 17.78 -10.55 -1.81
N GLU A 163 16.88 -11.48 -2.05
CA GLU A 163 15.52 -11.26 -2.54
C GLU A 163 14.51 -11.06 -1.39
N ASP A 164 14.95 -11.13 -0.13
CA ASP A 164 14.09 -10.85 1.01
C ASP A 164 13.65 -9.37 1.03
N PRO A 165 12.34 -9.07 0.89
CA PRO A 165 11.83 -7.70 0.90
C PRO A 165 12.09 -6.99 2.24
N LEU A 166 12.13 -7.71 3.36
CA LEU A 166 12.42 -7.13 4.67
C LEU A 166 13.88 -6.69 4.76
N LEU A 167 14.81 -7.48 4.20
CA LEU A 167 16.21 -7.10 4.13
C LEU A 167 16.39 -5.83 3.28
N MET A 168 15.70 -5.71 2.15
CA MET A 168 15.75 -4.52 1.29
C MET A 168 15.28 -3.26 2.02
N ILE A 169 14.20 -3.36 2.82
CA ILE A 169 13.69 -2.25 3.63
C ILE A 169 14.72 -1.84 4.70
N LYS A 170 15.30 -2.81 5.41
CA LYS A 170 16.31 -2.55 6.44
C LYS A 170 17.58 -1.90 5.88
N GLN A 171 18.02 -2.33 4.69
CA GLN A 171 19.15 -1.69 3.99
C GLN A 171 18.84 -0.25 3.61
N LYS A 172 17.63 0.04 3.10
CA LYS A 172 17.18 1.40 2.80
C LYS A 172 17.11 2.27 4.05
N GLU A 173 16.59 1.75 5.15
CA GLU A 173 16.55 2.45 6.45
C GLU A 173 17.96 2.79 6.93
N LYS A 174 18.87 1.82 6.92
CA LYS A 174 20.27 2.02 7.30
C LYS A 174 20.95 3.07 6.42
N ALA A 175 20.79 2.97 5.10
CA ALA A 175 21.36 3.94 4.16
C ALA A 175 20.80 5.35 4.36
N ALA A 176 19.50 5.49 4.67
CA ALA A 176 18.90 6.79 4.98
C ALA A 176 19.47 7.37 6.29
N ARG A 177 19.69 6.52 7.31
CA ARG A 177 20.31 6.92 8.58
C ARG A 177 21.75 7.36 8.38
N GLU A 178 22.53 6.62 7.58
CA GLU A 178 23.91 6.98 7.23
C GLU A 178 23.95 8.31 6.48
N ARG A 179 23.11 8.54 5.48
CA ARG A 179 23.01 9.84 4.78
C ARG A 179 22.74 11.03 5.70
N ILE A 180 22.01 10.81 6.79
CA ILE A 180 21.77 11.84 7.81
C ILE A 180 23.04 12.05 8.62
N VAL A 181 23.68 10.97 9.07
CA VAL A 181 24.90 11.00 9.90
C VAL A 181 26.09 11.59 9.14
N ASP A 182 26.27 11.22 7.88
CA ASP A 182 27.35 11.68 7.01
C ASP A 182 27.23 13.17 6.65
N ASN A 183 26.03 13.74 6.77
CA ASN A 183 25.82 15.17 6.58
C ASN A 183 26.03 15.92 7.92
N PRO A 184 27.16 16.63 8.09
CA PRO A 184 27.46 17.30 9.36
C PRO A 184 26.48 18.44 9.71
N LEU A 185 25.87 19.09 8.70
CA LEU A 185 24.88 20.15 8.91
C LEU A 185 23.58 19.58 9.47
N LYS A 186 23.06 18.51 8.85
CA LYS A 186 21.85 17.81 9.34
C LYS A 186 22.06 17.24 10.73
N MET A 187 23.24 16.67 11.01
CA MET A 187 23.56 16.19 12.37
C MET A 187 23.61 17.31 13.40
N ALA A 188 24.12 18.49 13.05
CA ALA A 188 24.11 19.64 13.94
C ALA A 188 22.67 20.13 14.23
N GLU A 189 21.81 20.16 13.22
CA GLU A 189 20.37 20.48 13.38
C GLU A 189 19.68 19.46 14.30
N PHE A 190 19.87 18.17 14.07
CA PHE A 190 19.30 17.11 14.91
C PHE A 190 19.77 17.20 16.38
N LYS A 191 21.06 17.52 16.61
CA LYS A 191 21.60 17.72 17.97
C LYS A 191 20.94 18.89 18.67
N LYS A 192 20.80 20.04 17.98
CA LYS A 192 20.11 21.23 18.53
C LYS A 192 18.66 20.91 18.87
N GLU A 193 17.92 20.26 17.98
CA GLU A 193 16.52 19.89 18.22
C GLU A 193 16.36 18.93 19.41
N LEU A 194 17.31 17.98 19.57
CA LEU A 194 17.36 17.08 20.72
C LEU A 194 17.60 17.83 22.04
N GLU A 195 18.53 18.78 22.07
CA GLU A 195 18.77 19.62 23.25
C GLU A 195 17.55 20.46 23.63
N ASP A 196 16.90 21.09 22.65
CA ASP A 196 15.69 21.88 22.88
C ASP A 196 14.53 21.01 23.41
N LYS A 197 14.35 19.81 22.86
CA LYS A 197 13.37 18.83 23.38
C LYS A 197 13.68 18.41 24.81
N ARG A 198 14.96 18.24 25.19
CA ARG A 198 15.37 17.92 26.57
C ARG A 198 15.06 19.07 27.52
N LYS A 199 15.45 20.31 27.17
CA LYS A 199 15.15 21.51 27.98
C LYS A 199 13.65 21.73 28.17
N ARG A 200 12.84 21.56 27.11
CA ARG A 200 11.36 21.64 27.20
C ARG A 200 10.75 20.58 28.13
N LYS A 201 11.29 19.35 28.14
CA LYS A 201 10.82 18.28 29.05
C LYS A 201 11.20 18.56 30.50
N GLU A 202 12.37 19.16 30.74
CA GLU A 202 12.84 19.55 32.06
C GLU A 202 12.00 20.70 32.65
N ASN A 203 11.75 21.75 31.87
CA ASN A 203 10.88 22.87 32.28
C ASN A 203 9.40 22.48 32.47
N LYS A 204 8.95 21.32 31.94
CA LYS A 204 7.60 20.77 32.16
C LYS A 204 7.53 19.89 33.42
N LYS A 205 8.68 19.44 33.94
CA LYS A 205 8.78 18.63 35.16
C LYS A 205 9.02 19.47 36.41
N MET A 206 9.57 20.68 36.28
CA MET A 206 9.55 21.72 37.31
C MET A 206 8.20 22.42 37.31
#